data_AF-A0A538R0I8-F1
#
_entry.id   AF-A0A538R0I8-F1
#
_cell.length_a   1.000
_cell.length_b   1.000
_cell.length_c   1.000
_cell.angle_alpha   90.00
_cell.angle_beta   90.00
_cell.angle_gamma   90.00
#
_symmetry.space_group_name_H-M   'P 1'
#
loop_
_entity.id
_entity.type
_entity.pdbx_description
1 polymer ?
#
loop_
_entity_poly.entity_id
_entity_poly.type
_entity_poly.pdbx_seq_one_letter_code
_entity_poly.pdbx_strand_id
1 'polypeptide(L)'
;MDEHTLREKARSVLHNGKLPNRRPDRTWGGPGVGAACAICDLPVARDQMEFEIQFVRDGDSPGLDKYHVHIRCFAAWELERKRDEH
;
A
#
# COMPACT_ATOMS: atom_id res chain seq x y z
N MET A 1 -6.35 -0.02 14.76
CA MET A 1 -7.37 -0.50 13.79
C MET A 1 -7.42 -2.02 13.84
N ASP A 2 -8.61 -2.57 13.87
CA ASP A 2 -8.88 -4.01 13.73
C ASP A 2 -8.72 -4.46 12.28
N GLU A 3 -8.73 -5.77 12.04
CA GLU A 3 -8.51 -6.35 10.71
C GLU A 3 -9.65 -6.05 9.73
N HIS A 4 -10.91 -6.05 10.17
CA HIS A 4 -12.06 -5.82 9.29
C HIS A 4 -11.98 -4.42 8.68
N THR A 5 -11.76 -3.41 9.51
CA THR A 5 -11.60 -2.02 9.09
C THR A 5 -10.44 -1.84 8.10
N LEU A 6 -9.32 -2.56 8.29
CA LEU A 6 -8.19 -2.51 7.37
C LEU A 6 -8.53 -3.10 6.00
N ARG A 7 -9.29 -4.20 5.97
CA ARG A 7 -9.72 -4.85 4.73
C ARG A 7 -10.75 -4.02 3.96
N GLU A 8 -11.63 -3.30 4.64
CA GLU A 8 -12.55 -2.36 3.99
C GLU A 8 -11.81 -1.18 3.35
N LYS A 9 -10.85 -0.60 4.07
CA LYS A 9 -9.98 0.46 3.52
C LYS A 9 -9.16 -0.04 2.32
N ALA A 10 -8.60 -1.23 2.41
CA ALA A 10 -7.90 -1.87 1.30
C ALA A 10 -8.78 -2.04 0.04
N ARG A 11 -10.02 -2.51 0.20
CA ARG A 11 -10.98 -2.57 -0.93
C ARG A 11 -11.27 -1.20 -1.52
N SER A 12 -11.46 -0.18 -0.68
CA SER A 12 -11.69 1.18 -1.16
C SER A 12 -10.52 1.70 -2.00
N VAL A 13 -9.29 1.44 -1.58
CA VAL A 13 -8.04 1.82 -2.26
C VAL A 13 -7.86 1.10 -3.61
N LEU A 14 -8.30 -0.15 -3.71
CA LEU A 14 -8.30 -0.87 -4.98
C LEU A 14 -9.39 -0.33 -5.92
N HIS A 15 -10.60 -0.14 -5.39
CA HIS A 15 -11.74 0.35 -6.16
C HIS A 15 -11.53 1.77 -6.71
N ASN A 16 -10.88 2.65 -5.94
CA ASN A 16 -10.60 4.02 -6.37
C ASN A 16 -9.30 4.17 -7.19
N GLY A 17 -8.55 3.08 -7.39
CA GLY A 17 -7.29 3.08 -8.14
C GLY A 17 -6.13 3.82 -7.48
N LYS A 18 -6.20 4.11 -6.17
CA LYS A 18 -5.12 4.81 -5.43
C LYS A 18 -3.87 3.97 -5.30
N LEU A 19 -3.99 2.64 -5.23
CA LEU A 19 -2.87 1.73 -5.40
C LEU A 19 -3.14 0.80 -6.60
N PRO A 20 -2.13 0.47 -7.40
CA PRO A 20 -2.29 -0.48 -8.51
C PRO A 20 -2.79 -1.84 -8.04
N ASN A 21 -3.75 -2.46 -8.73
CA ASN A 21 -4.20 -3.83 -8.44
C ASN A 21 -3.21 -4.87 -9.03
N ARG A 22 -1.95 -4.83 -8.58
CA ARG A 22 -0.88 -5.78 -8.96
C ARG A 22 0.16 -5.88 -7.86
N ARG A 23 1.07 -6.85 -7.97
CA ARG A 23 2.23 -6.92 -7.06
C ARG A 23 3.15 -5.69 -7.24
N PRO A 24 3.70 -5.13 -6.15
CA PRO A 24 4.76 -4.13 -6.25
C PRO A 24 5.98 -4.70 -6.97
N ASP A 25 6.68 -3.85 -7.70
CA ASP A 25 7.95 -4.23 -8.35
C ASP A 25 9.09 -4.27 -7.33
N ARG A 26 9.00 -3.44 -6.28
CA ARG A 26 9.95 -3.43 -5.16
C ARG A 26 9.23 -3.15 -3.84
N THR A 27 9.74 -3.77 -2.78
CA THR A 27 9.28 -3.57 -1.41
C THR A 27 10.49 -3.44 -0.48
N TRP A 28 10.54 -2.37 0.31
CA TRP A 28 11.58 -2.15 1.32
C TRP A 28 10.94 -2.06 2.71
N GLY A 29 11.48 -2.82 3.66
CA GLY A 29 11.06 -2.74 5.07
C GLY A 29 11.95 -1.80 5.87
N GLY A 30 11.35 -0.99 6.73
CA GLY A 30 12.10 -0.09 7.60
C GLY A 30 11.23 0.63 8.64
N PRO A 31 11.85 1.49 9.46
CA PRO A 31 11.11 2.40 10.34
C PRO A 31 10.31 3.43 9.52
N GLY A 32 9.17 3.84 10.05
CA GLY A 32 8.32 4.84 9.43
C GLY A 32 9.03 6.17 9.18
N VAL A 33 8.68 6.86 8.10
CA VAL A 33 9.26 8.17 7.78
C VAL A 33 8.34 9.35 8.11
N GLY A 34 7.17 9.09 8.69
CA GLY A 34 6.11 10.07 8.94
C GLY A 34 5.19 10.29 7.74
N ALA A 35 5.40 9.61 6.61
CA ALA A 35 4.55 9.69 5.44
C ALA A 35 3.16 9.08 5.72
N ALA A 36 2.14 9.60 5.06
CA ALA A 36 0.79 9.07 5.15
C ALA A 36 0.73 7.66 4.55
N CYS A 37 0.18 6.71 5.31
CA CYS A 37 -0.07 5.37 4.80
C CYS A 37 -1.07 5.45 3.65
N ALA A 38 -0.71 4.93 2.48
CA ALA A 38 -1.57 4.98 1.29
C ALA A 38 -2.94 4.27 1.48
N ILE A 39 -3.09 3.43 2.51
CA ILE A 39 -4.31 2.65 2.77
C ILE A 39 -5.18 3.27 3.85
N CYS A 40 -4.61 3.66 4.99
CA CYS A 40 -5.39 4.17 6.12
C CYS A 40 -5.34 5.69 6.29
N ASP A 41 -4.50 6.37 5.50
CA ASP A 41 -4.24 7.82 5.52
C ASP A 41 -3.65 8.37 6.83
N LEU A 42 -3.31 7.48 7.77
CA LEU A 42 -2.59 7.86 8.99
C LEU A 42 -1.08 7.86 8.75
N PRO A 43 -0.33 8.78 9.38
CA PRO A 43 1.12 8.80 9.28
C PRO A 43 1.73 7.50 9.82
N VAL A 44 2.77 6.99 9.15
CA VAL A 44 3.61 5.91 9.68
C VAL A 44 4.76 6.54 10.45
N ALA A 45 4.63 6.61 11.78
CA ALA A 45 5.60 7.29 12.64
C ALA A 45 6.93 6.51 12.73
N ARG A 46 8.02 7.19 13.14
CA ARG A 46 9.37 6.60 13.15
C ARG A 46 9.54 5.44 14.14
N ASP A 47 8.66 5.35 15.13
CA ASP A 47 8.56 4.25 16.09
C ASP A 47 7.72 3.08 15.57
N GLN A 48 7.12 3.21 14.40
CA GLN A 48 6.35 2.17 13.71
C GLN A 48 7.18 1.56 12.57
N MET A 49 6.84 0.33 12.19
CA MET A 49 7.40 -0.30 10.99
C MET A 49 6.52 0.01 9.77
N GLU A 50 7.18 0.24 8.63
CA GLU A 50 6.55 0.45 7.34
C GLU A 50 7.11 -0.48 6.26
N PHE A 51 6.30 -0.67 5.22
CA PHE A 51 6.80 -1.02 3.91
C PHE A 51 6.73 0.20 3.00
N GLU A 52 7.81 0.42 2.27
CA GLU A 52 7.83 1.25 1.09
C GLU A 52 7.64 0.34 -0.13
N ILE A 53 6.55 0.54 -0.87
CA ILE A 53 6.24 -0.23 -2.08
C ILE A 53 6.38 0.66 -3.31
N GLN A 54 6.93 0.10 -4.38
CA GLN A 54 7.21 0.83 -5.61
C GLN A 54 6.62 0.13 -6.83
N PHE A 55 6.08 0.94 -7.75
CA PHE A 55 5.48 0.49 -9.00
C PHE A 55 6.08 1.25 -10.18
N VAL A 56 6.66 0.52 -11.13
CA VAL A 56 7.09 1.07 -12.42
C VAL A 56 5.86 1.49 -13.21
N ARG A 57 5.87 2.71 -13.74
CA ARG A 57 4.86 3.21 -14.66
C ARG A 57 5.16 2.72 -16.08
N ASP A 58 4.19 2.11 -16.72
CA ASP A 58 4.25 1.75 -18.14
C ASP A 58 3.87 2.97 -19.01
N GLY A 59 4.56 3.17 -20.14
CA GLY A 59 4.24 4.19 -21.14
C GLY A 59 5.34 5.20 -21.44
N ASP A 60 4.97 6.31 -22.09
CA ASP A 60 5.90 7.32 -22.66
C ASP A 60 6.67 8.13 -21.60
N SER A 61 6.25 8.07 -20.34
CA SER A 61 6.89 8.74 -19.21
C SER A 61 7.39 7.71 -18.20
N PRO A 62 8.61 7.19 -18.36
CA PRO A 62 9.18 6.24 -17.40
C PRO A 62 9.28 6.89 -16.02
N GLY A 63 8.75 6.21 -15.01
CA GLY A 63 8.69 6.70 -13.64
C GLY A 63 8.42 5.60 -12.63
N LEU A 64 8.61 5.93 -11.36
CA LEU A 64 8.43 5.01 -10.24
C LEU A 64 7.50 5.64 -9.22
N ASP A 65 6.30 5.09 -9.09
CA ASP A 65 5.39 5.45 -8.01
C ASP A 65 5.86 4.79 -6.72
N LYS A 66 5.92 5.57 -5.65
CA LYS A 66 6.37 5.14 -4.33
C LYS A 66 5.27 5.43 -3.31
N TYR A 67 4.95 4.42 -2.50
CA TYR A 67 3.96 4.52 -1.44
C TYR A 67 4.50 3.98 -0.13
N HIS A 68 4.13 4.65 0.95
CA HIS A 68 4.42 4.20 2.32
C HIS A 68 3.17 3.54 2.90
N VAL A 69 3.33 2.40 3.58
CA VAL A 69 2.21 1.68 4.20
C VAL A 69 2.64 1.05 5.51
N HIS A 70 1.76 1.05 6.51
CA HIS A 70 1.96 0.19 7.68
C HIS A 70 1.96 -1.28 7.27
N ILE A 71 2.73 -2.12 7.97
CA ILE A 71 2.83 -3.57 7.70
C ILE A 71 1.46 -4.26 7.68
N ARG A 72 0.59 -3.96 8.66
CA ARG A 72 -0.76 -4.54 8.76
C ARG A 72 -1.69 -4.05 7.64
N CYS A 73 -1.54 -2.79 7.23
CA CYS A 73 -2.29 -2.25 6.10
C CYS A 73 -1.88 -2.95 4.80
N PHE A 74 -0.58 -3.13 4.57
CA PHE A 74 -0.05 -3.85 3.41
C PHE A 74 -0.62 -5.26 3.32
N ALA A 75 -0.62 -6.02 4.42
CA ALA A 75 -1.19 -7.36 4.46
C ALA A 75 -2.68 -7.39 4.08
N ALA A 76 -3.49 -6.44 4.57
CA ALA A 76 -4.90 -6.34 4.21
C ALA A 76 -5.09 -6.04 2.71
N TRP A 77 -4.29 -5.14 2.14
CA TRP A 77 -4.30 -4.85 0.71
C TRP A 77 -3.86 -6.04 -0.14
N GLU A 78 -2.83 -6.78 0.28
CA GLU A 78 -2.42 -8.01 -0.40
C GLU A 78 -3.50 -9.10 -0.41
N LEU A 79 -4.32 -9.17 0.64
CA LEU A 79 -5.44 -10.10 0.69
C LEU A 79 -6.56 -9.67 -0.25
N GLU A 80 -6.96 -8.39 -0.26
CA GLU A 80 -8.04 -7.93 -1.14
C GLU A 80 -7.65 -8.00 -2.63
N ARG A 81 -6.43 -7.59 -3.00
CA ARG A 81 -6.01 -7.63 -4.42
C ARG A 81 -6.06 -9.05 -4.99
N LYS A 82 -5.72 -10.08 -4.19
CA LYS A 82 -5.77 -11.49 -4.60
C LYS A 82 -7.20 -12.01 -4.77
N ARG A 83 -8.18 -11.36 -4.13
CA ARG A 83 -9.60 -11.72 -4.29
C ARG A 83 -10.15 -11.20 -5.61
N ASP A 84 -9.64 -10.08 -6.10
CA ASP A 84 -10.02 -9.50 -7.40
C ASP A 84 -9.29 -10.15 -8.60
N GLU A 85 -8.29 -11.02 -8.35
CA GLU A 85 -7.60 -11.82 -9.38
C GLU A 85 -8.43 -13.04 -9.86
N HIS A 86 -9.62 -13.28 -9.29
CA HIS A 86 -10.53 -14.40 -9.59
C HIS A 86 -11.88 -13.91 -10.13
#